data_AF-A0AAW0YHT1-F1
#
_entry.id   AF-A0AAW0YHT1-F1
#
_cell.length_a   1.000
_cell.length_b   1.000
_cell.length_c   1.000
_cell.angle_alpha   90.00
_cell.angle_beta   90.00
_cell.angle_gamma   90.00
#
_symmetry.space_group_name_H-M   'P 1'
#
loop_
_entity.id
_entity.type
_entity.pdbx_description
1 polymer ?
#
loop_
_entity_poly.entity_id
_entity_poly.type
_entity_poly.pdbx_seq_one_letter_code
_entity_poly.pdbx_strand_id
1 'polypeptide(L)'
;MFELQTNDPPGENKGDQAAQYIPMSDVAKHHLAQDCWVVVDGKVYDHHPGGSQIIVQNGGRDVTSGEESFMSARTINYYGAASLDGYSMAENRGTFRKCRLLPRIMRDVLSVRPQTTIFGIESALPIYVSPSSNALLGHPDGELNITRGTTSKMNGAKGETEPGIRTGPFTATPPYHDARLNWNDLPRLKDLAGGVPIYLKGDVRLAKAHGLAGCILSNHGGRQLDQARTGFDSLRSIHAEDPQLVKDIEIYIDGGIRRGTDVLQALAFGARGVGLGRPFLYAQAAYGESGVIRAVRILENEIVTAMRLLGLTSLEQITPDMVECLQEIWR
;
A
#
# COMPACT_ATOMS: atom_id res chain seq x y z
N MET A 1 -8.38 -34.93 18.20
CA MET A 1 -9.79 -34.84 18.65
C MET A 1 -10.00 -33.39 19.02
N PHE A 2 -10.87 -32.69 18.30
CA PHE A 2 -11.04 -31.23 18.33
C PHE A 2 -12.45 -30.89 18.76
N GLU A 3 -12.63 -29.81 19.49
CA GLU A 3 -13.95 -29.41 19.99
C GLU A 3 -14.75 -28.75 18.87
N LEU A 4 -15.96 -29.27 18.57
CA LEU A 4 -16.87 -28.64 17.61
C LEU A 4 -17.50 -27.39 18.22
N GLN A 5 -17.31 -26.23 17.57
CA GLN A 5 -18.06 -25.01 17.89
C GLN A 5 -19.09 -24.79 16.77
N THR A 6 -20.37 -25.01 17.09
CA THR A 6 -21.48 -24.63 16.20
C THR A 6 -21.83 -23.18 16.48
N ASN A 7 -21.81 -22.31 15.48
CA ASN A 7 -22.19 -20.90 15.62
C ASN A 7 -23.73 -20.77 15.68
N ASP A 8 -24.35 -21.24 16.76
CA ASP A 8 -25.73 -20.84 17.07
C ASP A 8 -25.74 -19.41 17.66
N PRO A 9 -26.72 -18.55 17.30
CA PRO A 9 -26.80 -17.19 17.83
C PRO A 9 -26.96 -17.20 19.37
N PRO A 10 -26.39 -16.21 20.09
CA PRO A 10 -26.45 -16.17 21.54
C PRO A 10 -27.89 -15.88 22.00
N GLY A 11 -28.60 -16.90 22.47
CA GLY A 11 -29.97 -16.71 22.97
C GLY A 11 -30.75 -17.97 23.37
N GLU A 12 -30.39 -19.16 22.90
CA GLU A 12 -31.11 -20.38 23.30
C GLU A 12 -30.32 -21.20 24.33
N ASN A 13 -30.90 -21.31 25.53
CA ASN A 13 -30.47 -22.22 26.59
C ASN A 13 -30.26 -23.63 26.02
N LYS A 14 -29.01 -24.10 26.00
CA LYS A 14 -28.70 -25.52 25.89
C LYS A 14 -28.08 -25.97 27.21
N GLY A 15 -28.85 -26.72 27.99
CA GLY A 15 -28.33 -27.46 29.15
C GLY A 15 -27.21 -28.41 28.70
N ASP A 16 -26.26 -28.66 29.61
CA ASP A 16 -25.10 -29.56 29.50
C ASP A 16 -25.08 -30.47 28.26
N GLN A 17 -24.68 -29.92 27.11
CA GLN A 17 -24.28 -30.71 25.95
C GLN A 17 -22.80 -31.02 26.13
N ALA A 18 -22.48 -32.30 26.30
CA ALA A 18 -21.11 -32.78 26.37
C ALA A 18 -20.33 -32.31 25.13
N ALA A 19 -19.14 -31.74 25.34
CA ALA A 19 -18.26 -31.30 24.25
C ALA A 19 -18.08 -32.43 23.23
N GLN A 20 -18.56 -32.21 22.00
CA GLN A 20 -18.42 -33.18 20.93
C GLN A 20 -17.03 -33.04 20.33
N TYR A 21 -16.20 -34.07 20.52
CA TYR A 21 -14.87 -34.11 19.96
C TYR A 21 -14.87 -34.79 18.60
N ILE A 22 -14.32 -34.11 17.59
CA ILE A 22 -14.26 -34.56 16.20
C ILE A 22 -12.83 -34.97 15.85
N PRO A 23 -12.59 -36.13 15.22
CA PRO A 23 -11.27 -36.51 14.74
C PRO A 23 -10.90 -35.75 13.46
N MET A 24 -9.61 -35.51 13.21
CA MET A 24 -9.14 -34.87 11.96
C MET A 24 -9.66 -35.58 10.71
N SER A 25 -9.83 -36.91 10.75
CA SER A 25 -10.34 -37.71 9.64
C SER A 25 -11.76 -37.34 9.23
N ASP A 26 -12.57 -36.83 10.17
CA ASP A 26 -13.91 -36.34 9.87
C ASP A 26 -13.85 -34.90 9.37
N VAL A 27 -13.05 -34.03 10.02
CA VAL A 27 -12.82 -32.64 9.54
C VAL A 27 -12.35 -32.64 8.08
N ALA A 28 -11.43 -33.53 7.69
CA ALA A 28 -10.91 -33.66 6.34
C ALA A 28 -11.98 -33.93 5.25
N LYS A 29 -13.17 -34.42 5.62
CA LYS A 29 -14.28 -34.66 4.69
C LYS A 29 -14.95 -33.36 4.25
N HIS A 30 -14.86 -32.31 5.06
CA HIS A 30 -15.51 -31.02 4.86
C HIS A 30 -14.52 -30.01 4.24
N HIS A 31 -14.23 -30.17 2.95
CA HIS A 31 -13.25 -29.37 2.20
C HIS A 31 -13.80 -28.73 0.92
N LEU A 32 -15.13 -28.68 0.77
CA LEU A 32 -15.79 -28.14 -0.42
C LEU A 32 -16.37 -26.76 -0.13
N ALA A 33 -16.55 -25.93 -1.16
CA ALA A 33 -17.03 -24.55 -0.98
C ALA A 33 -18.38 -24.42 -0.25
N GLN A 34 -19.24 -25.42 -0.42
CA GLN A 34 -20.54 -25.54 0.22
C GLN A 34 -20.53 -26.34 1.54
N ASP A 35 -19.39 -26.95 1.90
CA ASP A 35 -19.23 -27.81 3.08
C ASP A 35 -17.75 -27.81 3.51
N CYS A 36 -17.37 -26.79 4.30
CA CYS A 36 -15.98 -26.47 4.60
C CYS A 36 -15.76 -26.28 6.10
N TRP A 37 -14.95 -27.14 6.71
CA TRP A 37 -14.54 -27.01 8.11
C TRP A 37 -13.06 -26.70 8.21
N VAL A 38 -12.66 -26.01 9.27
CA VAL A 38 -11.25 -25.75 9.59
C VAL A 38 -11.01 -25.86 11.08
N VAL A 39 -9.83 -26.33 11.48
CA VAL A 39 -9.41 -26.31 12.90
C VAL A 39 -8.54 -25.09 13.18
N VAL A 40 -8.87 -24.31 14.20
CA VAL A 40 -8.06 -23.20 14.72
C VAL A 40 -8.00 -23.31 16.24
N ASP A 41 -6.79 -23.32 16.81
CA ASP A 41 -6.54 -23.45 18.25
C ASP A 41 -7.28 -24.63 18.89
N GLY A 42 -7.29 -25.76 18.19
CA GLY A 42 -7.92 -26.98 18.65
C GLY A 42 -9.46 -27.03 18.50
N LYS A 43 -10.07 -26.02 17.86
CA LYS A 43 -11.52 -25.90 17.66
C LYS A 43 -11.91 -25.99 16.20
N VAL A 44 -12.99 -26.70 15.88
CA VAL A 44 -13.53 -26.83 14.51
C VAL A 44 -14.54 -25.71 14.24
N TYR A 45 -14.38 -25.01 13.12
CA TYR A 45 -15.29 -23.96 12.64
C TYR A 45 -15.91 -24.35 11.30
N ASP A 46 -17.23 -24.30 11.19
CA ASP A 46 -18.00 -24.56 9.96
C ASP A 46 -18.41 -23.27 9.21
N HIS A 47 -18.30 -22.10 9.86
CA HIS A 47 -18.56 -20.78 9.30
C HIS A 47 -17.63 -19.71 9.91
N HIS A 48 -16.75 -19.08 9.11
CA HIS A 48 -15.77 -18.09 9.59
C HIS A 48 -16.10 -16.64 9.14
N PRO A 49 -15.94 -15.61 10.01
CA PRO A 49 -16.29 -14.21 9.71
C PRO A 49 -15.41 -13.52 8.64
N GLY A 50 -14.33 -14.15 8.19
CA GLY A 50 -13.40 -13.63 7.17
C GLY A 50 -13.80 -13.87 5.70
N GLY A 51 -14.98 -14.47 5.45
CA GLY A 51 -15.44 -14.83 4.11
C GLY A 51 -15.03 -16.26 3.71
N SER A 52 -15.87 -16.91 2.90
CA SER A 52 -15.74 -18.35 2.58
C SER A 52 -14.44 -18.71 1.85
N GLN A 53 -13.88 -17.82 1.03
CA GLN A 53 -12.74 -18.13 0.15
C GLN A 53 -11.48 -18.63 0.87
N ILE A 54 -11.14 -18.08 2.05
CA ILE A 54 -9.97 -18.51 2.82
C ILE A 54 -10.20 -19.86 3.52
N ILE A 55 -11.45 -20.13 3.88
CA ILE A 55 -11.83 -21.41 4.48
C ILE A 55 -11.70 -22.51 3.43
N VAL A 56 -12.20 -22.29 2.20
CA VAL A 56 -12.13 -23.30 1.12
C VAL A 56 -10.69 -23.70 0.80
N GLN A 57 -9.77 -22.73 0.77
CA GLN A 57 -8.34 -23.02 0.52
C GLN A 57 -7.72 -23.91 1.62
N ASN A 58 -8.25 -23.85 2.83
CA ASN A 58 -7.76 -24.56 4.00
C ASN A 58 -8.77 -25.61 4.53
N GLY A 59 -9.76 -25.96 3.70
CA GLY A 59 -10.86 -26.82 4.08
C GLY A 59 -10.37 -28.20 4.48
N GLY A 60 -10.86 -28.70 5.60
CA GLY A 60 -10.50 -29.99 6.15
C GLY A 60 -9.14 -30.05 6.86
N ARG A 61 -8.49 -28.91 7.11
CA ARG A 61 -7.14 -28.84 7.71
C ARG A 61 -7.15 -28.20 9.10
N ASP A 62 -6.07 -28.44 9.83
CA ASP A 62 -5.71 -27.71 11.04
C ASP A 62 -4.76 -26.57 10.69
N VAL A 63 -5.21 -25.34 10.89
CA VAL A 63 -4.46 -24.11 10.61
C VAL A 63 -4.04 -23.40 11.89
N THR A 64 -4.06 -24.09 13.03
CA THR A 64 -3.70 -23.55 14.36
C THR A 64 -2.32 -22.90 14.39
N SER A 65 -1.31 -23.48 13.71
CA SER A 65 0.02 -22.87 13.68
C SER A 65 0.11 -21.63 12.80
N GLY A 66 -0.87 -21.34 11.95
CA GLY A 66 -0.82 -20.22 10.99
C GLY A 66 0.39 -20.25 10.04
N GLU A 67 1.15 -21.35 10.03
CA GLU A 67 2.47 -21.43 9.38
C GLU A 67 2.39 -21.70 7.88
N GLU A 68 1.24 -22.13 7.35
CA GLU A 68 0.97 -22.00 5.92
C GLU A 68 0.64 -20.53 5.63
N SER A 69 1.69 -19.70 5.60
CA SER A 69 1.57 -18.35 5.07
C SER A 69 0.97 -18.44 3.67
N PHE A 70 -0.09 -17.65 3.42
CA PHE A 70 -0.70 -17.52 2.09
C PHE A 70 0.31 -17.07 1.00
N MET A 71 1.51 -16.63 1.40
CA MET A 71 2.63 -16.30 0.53
C MET A 71 3.79 -17.27 0.73
N SER A 72 4.44 -17.69 -0.36
CA SER A 72 5.70 -18.43 -0.28
C SER A 72 6.78 -17.64 0.47
N ALA A 73 7.76 -18.33 1.08
CA ALA A 73 8.92 -17.68 1.69
C ALA A 73 9.65 -16.74 0.71
N ARG A 74 9.73 -17.11 -0.58
CA ARG A 74 10.27 -16.25 -1.65
C ARG A 74 9.49 -14.94 -1.76
N THR A 75 8.18 -15.00 -1.73
CA THR A 75 7.28 -13.84 -1.83
C THR A 75 7.40 -12.93 -0.60
N ILE A 76 7.37 -13.51 0.60
CA ILE A 76 7.55 -12.79 1.87
C ILE A 76 8.89 -12.05 1.86
N ASN A 77 9.97 -12.74 1.49
CA ASN A 77 11.30 -12.14 1.40
C ASN A 77 11.34 -11.04 0.33
N TYR A 78 10.78 -11.27 -0.86
CA TYR A 78 10.83 -10.28 -1.93
C TYR A 78 10.05 -8.98 -1.60
N TYR A 79 8.81 -9.10 -1.11
CA TYR A 79 7.98 -7.95 -0.74
C TYR A 79 8.46 -7.27 0.56
N GLY A 80 8.91 -8.07 1.53
CA GLY A 80 9.41 -7.61 2.82
C GLY A 80 10.79 -6.97 2.74
N ALA A 81 11.61 -7.32 1.74
CA ALA A 81 13.00 -6.87 1.63
C ALA A 81 13.15 -5.36 1.53
N ALA A 82 14.27 -4.90 2.09
CA ALA A 82 14.82 -3.55 2.01
C ALA A 82 16.30 -3.63 1.64
N SER A 83 16.91 -2.49 1.37
CA SER A 83 18.35 -2.39 1.16
C SER A 83 19.09 -2.55 2.48
N LEU A 84 20.22 -3.27 2.45
CA LEU A 84 21.11 -3.51 3.60
C LEU A 84 20.34 -3.95 4.87
N ASP A 85 20.47 -3.21 5.97
CA ASP A 85 19.83 -3.50 7.25
C ASP A 85 18.37 -3.01 7.34
N GLY A 86 17.89 -2.33 6.29
CA GLY A 86 16.54 -1.82 6.19
C GLY A 86 16.29 -0.48 6.88
N TYR A 87 17.34 0.26 7.23
CA TYR A 87 17.23 1.57 7.89
C TYR A 87 16.29 2.53 7.16
N SER A 88 16.49 2.81 5.87
CA SER A 88 15.63 3.72 5.10
C SER A 88 14.18 3.24 5.01
N MET A 89 13.96 1.92 4.99
CA MET A 89 12.60 1.37 5.04
C MET A 89 11.93 1.63 6.40
N ALA A 90 12.67 1.46 7.50
CA ALA A 90 12.19 1.76 8.84
C ALA A 90 11.91 3.26 9.00
N GLU A 91 12.81 4.12 8.54
CA GLU A 91 12.63 5.58 8.57
C GLU A 91 11.41 6.04 7.78
N ASN A 92 11.18 5.49 6.58
CA ASN A 92 9.95 5.77 5.81
C ASN A 92 8.68 5.46 6.62
N ARG A 93 8.67 4.38 7.42
CA ARG A 93 7.52 4.03 8.28
C ARG A 93 7.44 4.92 9.52
N GLY A 94 8.58 5.36 10.03
CA GLY A 94 8.69 6.15 11.25
C GLY A 94 8.42 7.64 11.06
N THR A 95 8.72 8.20 9.88
CA THR A 95 8.71 9.67 9.67
C THR A 95 7.35 10.32 9.93
N PHE A 96 6.25 9.70 9.49
CA PHE A 96 4.89 10.21 9.72
C PHE A 96 4.52 10.25 11.21
N ARG A 97 5.07 9.33 12.02
CA ARG A 97 4.87 9.29 13.49
C ARG A 97 5.62 10.40 14.22
N LYS A 98 6.58 11.05 13.56
CA LYS A 98 7.27 12.24 14.09
C LYS A 98 6.38 13.49 13.99
N CYS A 99 5.21 13.39 13.35
CA CYS A 99 4.23 14.46 13.25
C CYS A 99 2.86 14.03 13.78
N ARG A 100 2.04 15.01 14.16
CA ARG A 100 0.71 14.87 14.73
C ARG A 100 -0.26 15.75 13.95
N LEU A 101 -1.46 15.23 13.72
CA LEU A 101 -2.57 16.00 13.16
C LEU A 101 -3.24 16.78 14.29
N LEU A 102 -3.59 18.04 14.03
CA LEU A 102 -4.25 18.93 14.98
C LEU A 102 -5.76 18.99 14.70
N PRO A 103 -6.62 18.33 15.51
CA PRO A 103 -8.05 18.31 15.26
C PRO A 103 -8.69 19.70 15.31
N ARG A 104 -9.74 19.92 14.52
CA ARG A 104 -10.51 21.17 14.55
C ARG A 104 -11.95 20.87 14.92
N ILE A 105 -12.39 21.43 16.04
CA ILE A 105 -13.73 21.22 16.60
C ILE A 105 -14.73 22.29 16.10
N MET A 106 -16.03 22.04 16.30
CA MET A 106 -17.10 22.99 15.97
C MET A 106 -17.15 23.38 14.47
N ARG A 107 -16.89 22.41 13.58
CA ARG A 107 -16.95 22.56 12.13
C ARG A 107 -18.07 21.68 11.56
N ASP A 108 -18.82 22.19 10.60
CA ASP A 108 -19.75 21.36 9.83
C ASP A 108 -18.95 20.49 8.84
N VAL A 109 -18.96 19.18 9.09
CA VAL A 109 -18.23 18.16 8.31
C VAL A 109 -19.16 17.01 7.91
N LEU A 110 -20.47 17.30 7.77
CA LEU A 110 -21.45 16.29 7.37
C LEU A 110 -21.07 15.66 6.02
N SER A 111 -20.77 16.51 5.03
CA SER A 111 -20.36 16.14 3.69
C SER A 111 -18.87 16.39 3.48
N VAL A 112 -18.12 15.34 3.12
CA VAL A 112 -16.68 15.39 2.87
C VAL A 112 -16.36 14.89 1.47
N ARG A 113 -15.47 15.59 0.78
CA ARG A 113 -15.04 15.29 -0.59
C ARG A 113 -13.52 15.06 -0.66
N PRO A 114 -13.06 13.79 -0.68
CA PRO A 114 -11.64 13.47 -0.80
C PRO A 114 -11.15 13.45 -2.27
N GLN A 115 -11.98 13.85 -3.22
CA GLN A 115 -11.63 13.82 -4.64
C GLN A 115 -10.51 14.81 -4.97
N THR A 116 -9.69 14.45 -5.95
CA THR A 116 -8.59 15.27 -6.47
C THR A 116 -8.25 14.79 -7.89
N THR A 117 -7.18 15.31 -8.49
CA THR A 117 -6.56 14.67 -9.65
C THR A 117 -5.22 14.03 -9.27
N ILE A 118 -4.92 12.91 -9.93
CA ILE A 118 -3.65 12.19 -9.86
C ILE A 118 -3.13 12.03 -11.28
N PHE A 119 -1.91 12.51 -11.54
CA PHE A 119 -1.28 12.58 -12.86
C PHE A 119 -2.16 13.24 -13.93
N GLY A 120 -2.89 14.31 -13.54
CA GLY A 120 -3.86 15.00 -14.41
C GLY A 120 -5.17 14.26 -14.63
N ILE A 121 -5.41 13.12 -13.99
CA ILE A 121 -6.62 12.30 -14.13
C ILE A 121 -7.48 12.44 -12.86
N GLU A 122 -8.78 12.64 -13.02
CA GLU A 122 -9.74 12.65 -11.92
C GLU A 122 -9.63 11.38 -11.07
N SER A 123 -9.56 11.56 -9.75
CA SER A 123 -9.41 10.47 -8.78
C SER A 123 -10.37 10.66 -7.62
N ALA A 124 -11.00 9.56 -7.21
CA ALA A 124 -11.90 9.54 -6.06
C ALA A 124 -11.19 9.79 -4.72
N LEU A 125 -9.89 9.49 -4.67
CA LEU A 125 -9.06 9.58 -3.47
C LEU A 125 -7.68 10.16 -3.80
N PRO A 126 -6.99 10.78 -2.83
CA PRO A 126 -5.64 11.33 -3.03
C PRO A 126 -4.53 10.27 -2.92
N ILE A 127 -4.80 9.06 -3.43
CA ILE A 127 -3.88 7.92 -3.38
C ILE A 127 -3.73 7.28 -4.75
N TYR A 128 -2.59 6.64 -5.00
CA TYR A 128 -2.38 5.77 -6.16
C TYR A 128 -1.58 4.52 -5.79
N VAL A 129 -1.64 3.50 -6.64
CA VAL A 129 -0.76 2.33 -6.50
C VAL A 129 0.61 2.66 -7.09
N SER A 130 1.65 2.66 -6.27
CA SER A 130 3.02 2.88 -6.74
C SER A 130 3.45 1.73 -7.65
N PRO A 131 4.16 2.00 -8.77
CA PRO A 131 4.72 0.97 -9.63
C PRO A 131 5.53 -0.05 -8.81
N SER A 132 5.11 -1.30 -8.88
CA SER A 132 5.68 -2.42 -8.13
C SER A 132 5.73 -3.64 -9.05
N SER A 133 6.90 -4.25 -9.18
CA SER A 133 7.07 -5.45 -10.02
C SER A 133 6.78 -6.74 -9.25
N ASN A 134 6.53 -7.81 -10.00
CA ASN A 134 6.40 -9.18 -9.48
C ASN A 134 5.21 -9.36 -8.52
N ALA A 135 4.05 -8.78 -8.83
CA ALA A 135 2.83 -9.07 -8.07
C ALA A 135 2.42 -10.55 -8.22
N LEU A 136 2.84 -11.21 -9.30
CA LEU A 136 2.63 -12.64 -9.55
C LEU A 136 3.24 -13.57 -8.51
N LEU A 137 4.26 -13.12 -7.77
CA LEU A 137 4.81 -13.90 -6.66
C LEU A 137 3.78 -14.12 -5.54
N GLY A 138 2.83 -13.19 -5.37
CA GLY A 138 1.81 -13.26 -4.33
C GLY A 138 0.51 -13.91 -4.76
N HIS A 139 0.16 -13.82 -6.06
CA HIS A 139 -1.10 -14.35 -6.57
C HIS A 139 -0.95 -14.61 -8.09
N PRO A 140 -1.54 -15.68 -8.65
CA PRO A 140 -1.44 -15.99 -10.09
C PRO A 140 -1.92 -14.88 -11.02
N ASP A 141 -2.82 -14.02 -10.54
CA ASP A 141 -3.32 -12.83 -11.27
C ASP A 141 -2.49 -11.57 -11.03
N GLY A 142 -1.72 -11.48 -9.94
CA GLY A 142 -0.75 -10.41 -9.67
C GLY A 142 -1.28 -9.00 -9.95
N GLU A 143 -0.68 -8.34 -10.93
CA GLU A 143 -0.99 -6.98 -11.36
C GLU A 143 -2.46 -6.83 -11.79
N LEU A 144 -3.10 -7.88 -12.33
CA LEU A 144 -4.53 -7.85 -12.69
C LEU A 144 -5.42 -7.59 -11.47
N ASN A 145 -5.13 -8.21 -10.33
CA ASN A 145 -5.90 -7.99 -9.10
C ASN A 145 -5.81 -6.53 -8.66
N ILE A 146 -4.59 -5.97 -8.72
CA ILE A 146 -4.32 -4.59 -8.37
C ILE A 146 -5.08 -3.66 -9.31
N THR A 147 -4.98 -3.87 -10.63
CA THR A 147 -5.68 -3.05 -11.61
C THR A 147 -7.19 -3.14 -11.43
N ARG A 148 -7.77 -4.34 -11.38
CA ARG A 148 -9.24 -4.49 -11.28
C ARG A 148 -9.77 -3.93 -9.97
N GLY A 149 -9.11 -4.24 -8.86
CA GLY A 149 -9.50 -3.76 -7.54
C GLY A 149 -9.36 -2.25 -7.34
N THR A 150 -8.60 -1.56 -8.21
CA THR A 150 -8.45 -0.10 -8.19
C THR A 150 -9.22 0.64 -9.29
N THR A 151 -9.64 -0.03 -10.38
CA THR A 151 -10.24 0.62 -11.57
C THR A 151 -11.68 0.24 -11.90
N SER A 152 -12.15 -0.97 -11.59
CA SER A 152 -13.42 -1.48 -12.16
C SER A 152 -13.59 -1.25 -13.69
N LYS A 153 -12.54 -1.47 -14.52
CA LYS A 153 -12.58 -2.05 -15.89
C LYS A 153 -11.20 -2.03 -16.59
N MET A 154 -10.82 -3.22 -17.10
CA MET A 154 -9.78 -3.58 -18.10
C MET A 154 -8.39 -4.12 -17.65
N ASN A 155 -8.00 -5.18 -18.38
CA ASN A 155 -6.85 -6.11 -18.32
C ASN A 155 -5.52 -5.43 -18.76
N GLY A 156 -4.27 -5.87 -18.49
CA GLY A 156 -3.64 -7.07 -17.93
C GLY A 156 -2.25 -7.27 -18.56
N ALA A 157 -1.19 -7.56 -17.78
CA ALA A 157 0.14 -7.99 -18.28
C ALA A 157 0.99 -8.71 -17.20
N LYS A 158 1.90 -9.63 -17.60
CA LYS A 158 2.77 -10.49 -16.76
C LYS A 158 4.25 -10.47 -17.19
N GLY A 159 5.20 -10.74 -16.27
CA GLY A 159 6.60 -11.12 -16.56
C GLY A 159 7.46 -11.41 -15.31
N GLU A 160 8.40 -12.37 -15.38
CA GLU A 160 9.29 -12.84 -14.29
C GLU A 160 10.78 -12.82 -14.69
N THR A 161 11.70 -12.66 -13.73
CA THR A 161 13.15 -12.99 -13.87
C THR A 161 13.82 -13.40 -12.54
N GLU A 162 14.79 -14.33 -12.62
CA GLU A 162 15.59 -14.92 -11.53
C GLU A 162 16.97 -14.23 -11.32
N PRO A 163 17.56 -14.20 -10.10
CA PRO A 163 18.86 -13.57 -9.85
C PRO A 163 20.04 -14.55 -9.74
N GLY A 164 21.18 -14.18 -10.32
CA GLY A 164 22.49 -14.82 -10.08
C GLY A 164 23.52 -13.77 -9.63
N ILE A 165 24.39 -14.12 -8.68
CA ILE A 165 25.42 -13.23 -8.11
C ILE A 165 26.59 -13.08 -9.10
N ARG A 166 27.06 -11.85 -9.34
CA ARG A 166 28.19 -11.55 -10.23
C ARG A 166 29.29 -10.82 -9.48
N THR A 167 30.52 -11.28 -9.63
CA THR A 167 31.74 -10.69 -9.06
C THR A 167 32.66 -10.22 -10.19
N GLY A 168 32.73 -8.90 -10.38
CA GLY A 168 33.57 -8.16 -11.34
C GLY A 168 33.33 -6.66 -11.17
N PRO A 169 34.09 -5.73 -11.82
CA PRO A 169 33.73 -4.32 -11.81
C PRO A 169 32.31 -4.15 -12.36
N PHE A 170 31.46 -3.35 -11.70
CA PHE A 170 30.06 -3.14 -12.08
C PHE A 170 29.94 -2.28 -13.35
N THR A 171 30.43 -2.79 -14.49
CA THR A 171 30.34 -2.15 -15.81
C THR A 171 29.16 -2.67 -16.62
N ALA A 172 28.59 -3.82 -16.23
CA ALA A 172 27.41 -4.39 -16.83
C ALA A 172 26.16 -3.84 -16.14
N THR A 173 25.46 -2.95 -16.82
CA THR A 173 24.12 -2.56 -16.44
C THR A 173 23.20 -3.78 -16.52
N PRO A 174 22.26 -3.99 -15.57
CA PRO A 174 21.21 -4.99 -15.76
C PRO A 174 20.56 -4.76 -17.13
N PRO A 175 20.29 -5.80 -17.95
CA PRO A 175 19.80 -5.60 -19.32
C PRO A 175 18.48 -4.81 -19.41
N TYR A 176 17.80 -4.61 -18.28
CA TYR A 176 16.52 -3.92 -18.15
C TYR A 176 16.61 -2.51 -17.54
N HIS A 177 17.78 -2.07 -17.06
CA HIS A 177 17.98 -0.73 -16.50
C HIS A 177 19.22 -0.09 -17.13
N ASP A 178 19.12 1.08 -17.74
CA ASP A 178 20.29 1.80 -18.27
C ASP A 178 20.84 2.78 -17.22
N ALA A 179 22.01 2.50 -16.65
CA ALA A 179 22.68 3.34 -15.67
C ALA A 179 23.40 4.53 -16.32
N ARG A 180 23.39 4.61 -17.65
CA ARG A 180 23.86 5.78 -18.40
C ARG A 180 22.75 6.81 -18.60
N LEU A 181 21.50 6.50 -18.22
CA LEU A 181 20.39 7.44 -18.32
C LEU A 181 20.77 8.76 -17.67
N ASN A 182 20.71 9.83 -18.45
CA ASN A 182 21.08 11.17 -18.04
C ASN A 182 20.19 12.22 -18.72
N TRP A 183 20.35 13.48 -18.33
CA TRP A 183 19.49 14.57 -18.80
C TRP A 183 19.55 14.81 -20.32
N ASN A 184 20.62 14.38 -21.01
CA ASN A 184 20.72 14.50 -22.46
C ASN A 184 19.78 13.53 -23.20
N ASP A 185 19.25 12.50 -22.51
CA ASP A 185 18.27 11.58 -23.08
C ASP A 185 16.86 12.18 -23.11
N LEU A 186 16.62 13.24 -22.33
CA LEU A 186 15.28 13.80 -22.14
C LEU A 186 14.60 14.31 -23.43
N PRO A 187 15.28 15.00 -24.37
CA PRO A 187 14.66 15.41 -25.63
C PRO A 187 14.10 14.21 -26.41
N ARG A 188 14.86 13.11 -26.48
CA ARG A 188 14.42 11.88 -27.11
C ARG A 188 13.26 11.22 -26.35
N LEU A 189 13.30 11.22 -25.01
CA LEU A 189 12.19 10.71 -24.21
C LEU A 189 10.90 11.52 -24.43
N LYS A 190 10.97 12.85 -24.51
CA LYS A 190 9.82 13.72 -24.81
C LYS A 190 9.26 13.46 -26.20
N ASP A 191 10.12 13.30 -27.20
CA ASP A 191 9.73 12.94 -28.57
C ASP A 191 9.00 11.58 -28.60
N LEU A 192 9.59 10.55 -27.99
CA LEU A 192 9.00 9.21 -27.90
C LEU A 192 7.71 9.17 -27.08
N ALA A 193 7.59 10.02 -26.06
CA ALA A 193 6.39 10.12 -25.25
C ALA A 193 5.19 10.67 -26.03
N GLY A 194 5.40 11.34 -27.17
CA GLY A 194 4.32 11.79 -28.05
C GLY A 194 3.30 12.69 -27.36
N GLY A 195 3.74 13.51 -26.40
CA GLY A 195 2.87 14.39 -25.61
C GLY A 195 2.32 13.79 -24.31
N VAL A 196 2.62 12.52 -24.00
CA VAL A 196 2.30 11.95 -22.67
C VAL A 196 3.08 12.69 -21.58
N PRO A 197 2.42 13.16 -20.50
CA PRO A 197 3.10 13.83 -19.39
C PRO A 197 4.20 12.96 -18.75
N ILE A 198 5.41 13.52 -18.64
CA ILE A 198 6.55 12.84 -18.01
C ILE A 198 6.68 13.33 -16.56
N TYR A 199 6.71 12.39 -15.62
CA TYR A 199 6.95 12.64 -14.21
C TYR A 199 8.31 12.08 -13.81
N LEU A 200 9.11 12.87 -13.08
CA LEU A 200 10.38 12.39 -12.55
C LEU A 200 10.18 11.75 -11.19
N LYS A 201 10.57 10.49 -11.02
CA LYS A 201 10.67 9.90 -9.69
C LYS A 201 12.04 10.22 -9.08
N GLY A 202 12.19 11.41 -8.51
CA GLY A 202 13.48 11.96 -8.10
C GLY A 202 13.41 13.40 -7.57
N ASP A 203 14.20 14.29 -8.15
CA ASP A 203 14.41 15.67 -7.69
C ASP A 203 13.39 16.68 -8.27
N VAL A 204 12.65 17.37 -7.41
CA VAL A 204 11.58 18.30 -7.80
C VAL A 204 12.11 19.53 -8.56
N ARG A 205 13.28 20.06 -8.17
CA ARG A 205 13.84 21.26 -8.79
C ARG A 205 14.33 20.95 -10.20
N LEU A 206 14.95 19.80 -10.40
CA LEU A 206 15.33 19.32 -11.74
C LEU A 206 14.11 19.01 -12.60
N ALA A 207 13.06 18.40 -12.02
CA ALA A 207 11.81 18.16 -12.75
C ALA A 207 11.21 19.46 -13.29
N LYS A 208 11.14 20.51 -12.45
CA LYS A 208 10.67 21.85 -12.86
C LYS A 208 11.59 22.49 -13.89
N ALA A 209 12.91 22.48 -13.65
CA ALA A 209 13.89 23.09 -14.56
C ALA A 209 13.84 22.48 -15.98
N HIS A 210 13.51 21.20 -16.08
CA HIS A 210 13.38 20.49 -17.35
C HIS A 210 11.95 20.48 -17.92
N GLY A 211 11.01 21.22 -17.33
CA GLY A 211 9.62 21.32 -17.79
C GLY A 211 8.92 19.97 -17.84
N LEU A 212 9.10 19.15 -16.80
CA LEU A 212 8.37 17.91 -16.59
C LEU A 212 7.02 18.21 -15.92
N ALA A 213 6.06 17.30 -16.06
CA ALA A 213 4.69 17.50 -15.55
C ALA A 213 4.62 17.44 -14.02
N GLY A 214 5.56 16.73 -13.39
CA GLY A 214 5.62 16.61 -11.96
C GLY A 214 6.77 15.76 -11.46
N CYS A 215 6.77 15.52 -10.16
CA CYS A 215 7.80 14.74 -9.49
C CYS A 215 7.20 13.78 -8.46
N ILE A 216 7.80 12.60 -8.30
CA ILE A 216 7.48 11.65 -7.24
C ILE A 216 8.70 11.58 -6.29
N LEU A 217 8.58 12.15 -5.10
CA LEU A 217 9.59 12.03 -4.05
C LEU A 217 9.56 10.62 -3.46
N SER A 218 10.61 9.85 -3.72
CA SER A 218 10.68 8.44 -3.34
C SER A 218 12.11 7.94 -3.25
N ASN A 219 12.38 7.13 -2.22
CA ASN A 219 13.59 6.31 -2.12
C ASN A 219 13.31 4.83 -2.48
N HIS A 220 12.30 4.59 -3.32
CA HIS A 220 11.86 3.25 -3.75
C HIS A 220 11.40 2.37 -2.57
N GLY A 221 10.80 2.98 -1.55
CA GLY A 221 10.35 2.29 -0.35
C GLY A 221 11.48 1.65 0.46
N GLY A 222 12.67 2.26 0.44
CA GLY A 222 13.88 1.81 1.14
C GLY A 222 14.57 0.60 0.50
N ARG A 223 14.44 0.41 -0.83
CA ARG A 223 14.95 -0.77 -1.54
C ARG A 223 16.18 -0.50 -2.42
N GLN A 224 16.65 0.75 -2.47
CA GLN A 224 17.76 1.19 -3.33
C GLN A 224 18.91 1.72 -2.46
N LEU A 225 19.15 3.03 -2.46
CA LEU A 225 20.12 3.65 -1.55
C LEU A 225 19.58 3.61 -0.11
N ASP A 226 20.28 2.89 0.76
CA ASP A 226 20.03 2.92 2.19
C ASP A 226 20.63 4.18 2.82
N GLN A 227 20.10 4.61 3.96
CA GLN A 227 20.32 5.95 4.54
C GLN A 227 19.81 7.13 3.68
N ALA A 228 19.06 6.86 2.61
CA ALA A 228 18.38 7.90 1.85
C ALA A 228 17.25 8.55 2.67
N ARG A 229 17.10 9.87 2.50
CA ARG A 229 16.00 10.67 3.06
C ARG A 229 14.64 10.11 2.63
N THR A 230 13.64 10.24 3.49
CA THR A 230 12.26 9.81 3.19
C THR A 230 11.59 10.79 2.22
N GLY A 231 10.60 10.32 1.46
CA GLY A 231 9.81 11.20 0.58
C GLY A 231 9.11 12.33 1.35
N PHE A 232 8.62 12.03 2.56
CA PHE A 232 7.94 13.01 3.42
C PHE A 232 8.90 14.07 3.99
N ASP A 233 10.09 13.67 4.43
CA ASP A 233 11.10 14.63 4.91
C ASP A 233 11.62 15.53 3.77
N SER A 234 11.76 14.98 2.56
CA SER A 234 12.09 15.79 1.37
C SER A 234 11.00 16.80 1.05
N LEU A 235 9.73 16.38 1.09
CA LEU A 235 8.58 17.28 0.84
C LEU A 235 8.54 18.43 1.85
N ARG A 236 8.72 18.11 3.14
CA ARG A 236 8.76 19.12 4.21
C ARG A 236 9.92 20.10 4.06
N SER A 237 11.12 19.61 3.72
CA SER A 237 12.29 20.46 3.45
C SER A 237 12.01 21.43 2.31
N ILE A 238 11.47 20.92 1.20
CA ILE A 238 11.11 21.73 0.03
C ILE A 238 10.05 22.78 0.39
N HIS A 239 9.02 22.39 1.14
CA HIS A 239 7.99 23.32 1.58
C HIS A 239 8.54 24.43 2.48
N ALA A 240 9.45 24.09 3.40
CA ALA A 240 10.07 25.07 4.30
C ALA A 240 10.98 26.05 3.54
N GLU A 241 11.76 25.56 2.58
CA GLU A 241 12.69 26.37 1.77
C GLU A 241 11.98 27.20 0.69
N ASP A 242 10.97 26.61 0.05
CA ASP A 242 10.32 27.15 -1.16
C ASP A 242 8.85 26.69 -1.23
N PRO A 243 7.95 27.31 -0.43
CA PRO A 243 6.53 26.96 -0.40
C PRO A 243 5.79 27.29 -1.71
N GLN A 244 6.42 28.05 -2.61
CA GLN A 244 5.85 28.31 -3.94
C GLN A 244 6.16 27.15 -4.89
N LEU A 245 7.33 26.51 -4.78
CA LEU A 245 7.66 25.35 -5.60
C LEU A 245 6.63 24.23 -5.49
N VAL A 246 6.11 23.94 -4.29
CA VAL A 246 5.07 22.90 -4.11
C VAL A 246 3.72 23.25 -4.77
N LYS A 247 3.55 24.50 -5.24
CA LYS A 247 2.39 24.96 -6.00
C LYS A 247 2.64 25.04 -7.51
N ASP A 248 3.90 25.22 -7.91
CA ASP A 248 4.28 25.43 -9.31
C ASP A 248 4.45 24.13 -10.10
N ILE A 249 4.59 23.00 -9.41
CA ILE A 249 4.74 21.67 -10.03
C ILE A 249 3.99 20.62 -9.19
N GLU A 250 3.35 19.65 -9.83
CA GLU A 250 2.70 18.55 -9.11
C GLU A 250 3.75 17.67 -8.42
N ILE A 251 3.63 17.52 -7.11
CA ILE A 251 4.50 16.65 -6.31
C ILE A 251 3.68 15.50 -5.75
N TYR A 252 4.13 14.29 -5.99
CA TYR A 252 3.63 13.08 -5.35
C TYR A 252 4.69 12.55 -4.40
N ILE A 253 4.29 11.76 -3.41
CA ILE A 253 5.25 11.05 -2.56
C ILE A 253 4.91 9.56 -2.49
N ASP A 254 5.90 8.71 -2.27
CA ASP A 254 5.67 7.33 -1.85
C ASP A 254 6.70 6.89 -0.79
N GLY A 255 6.48 5.69 -0.24
CA GLY A 255 7.38 5.08 0.74
C GLY A 255 6.88 5.26 2.16
N GLY A 256 6.59 4.14 2.83
CA GLY A 256 6.22 4.14 4.26
C GLY A 256 4.76 4.43 4.61
N ILE A 257 3.97 5.04 3.72
CA ILE A 257 2.53 5.33 3.93
C ILE A 257 1.73 4.04 4.21
N ARG A 258 0.96 4.02 5.31
CA ARG A 258 0.12 2.89 5.74
C ARG A 258 -1.25 3.29 6.32
N ARG A 259 -1.48 4.59 6.54
CA ARG A 259 -2.73 5.11 7.13
C ARG A 259 -3.26 6.29 6.34
N GLY A 260 -4.58 6.49 6.38
CA GLY A 260 -5.22 7.69 5.85
C GLY A 260 -4.69 8.99 6.47
N THR A 261 -4.24 8.94 7.73
CA THR A 261 -3.59 10.09 8.39
C THR A 261 -2.24 10.44 7.77
N ASP A 262 -1.45 9.44 7.33
CA ASP A 262 -0.17 9.67 6.64
C ASP A 262 -0.42 10.41 5.31
N VAL A 263 -1.52 10.05 4.62
CA VAL A 263 -1.97 10.72 3.40
C VAL A 263 -2.23 12.20 3.68
N LEU A 264 -3.05 12.52 4.68
CA LEU A 264 -3.38 13.91 5.01
C LEU A 264 -2.17 14.71 5.47
N GLN A 265 -1.23 14.10 6.22
CA GLN A 265 0.03 14.75 6.57
C GLN A 265 0.83 15.15 5.34
N ALA A 266 0.93 14.28 4.33
CA ALA A 266 1.62 14.59 3.08
C ALA A 266 0.93 15.72 2.29
N LEU A 267 -0.39 15.65 2.14
CA LEU A 267 -1.16 16.66 1.42
C LEU A 267 -1.04 18.04 2.08
N ALA A 268 -0.99 18.11 3.41
CA ALA A 268 -0.81 19.36 4.15
C ALA A 268 0.47 20.12 3.76
N PHE A 269 1.53 19.42 3.33
CA PHE A 269 2.79 20.02 2.88
C PHE A 269 2.89 20.20 1.36
N GLY A 270 1.78 19.99 0.62
CA GLY A 270 1.71 20.26 -0.81
C GLY A 270 1.89 19.06 -1.73
N ALA A 271 1.84 17.83 -1.21
CA ALA A 271 1.68 16.68 -2.10
C ALA A 271 0.31 16.74 -2.79
N ARG A 272 0.25 16.39 -4.09
CA ARG A 272 -0.99 16.21 -4.86
C ARG A 272 -1.67 14.87 -4.54
N GLY A 273 -0.87 13.86 -4.21
CA GLY A 273 -1.33 12.53 -3.81
C GLY A 273 -0.18 11.64 -3.36
N VAL A 274 -0.52 10.49 -2.76
CA VAL A 274 0.48 9.57 -2.21
C VAL A 274 0.39 8.16 -2.79
N GLY A 275 1.55 7.57 -3.03
CA GLY A 275 1.71 6.24 -3.60
C GLY A 275 1.86 5.17 -2.54
N LEU A 276 1.18 4.04 -2.72
CA LEU A 276 1.35 2.85 -1.88
C LEU A 276 1.75 1.65 -2.74
N GLY A 277 2.80 0.94 -2.33
CA GLY A 277 3.24 -0.31 -2.98
C GLY A 277 2.87 -1.53 -2.13
N ARG A 278 3.66 -1.81 -1.09
CA ARG A 278 3.52 -2.99 -0.22
C ARG A 278 2.11 -3.27 0.29
N PRO A 279 1.30 -2.29 0.75
CA PRO A 279 -0.09 -2.57 1.17
C PRO A 279 -0.92 -3.27 0.09
N PHE A 280 -0.82 -2.84 -1.17
CA PHE A 280 -1.53 -3.46 -2.28
C PHE A 280 -0.93 -4.80 -2.69
N LEU A 281 0.39 -4.97 -2.61
CA LEU A 281 1.05 -6.26 -2.83
C LEU A 281 0.63 -7.32 -1.80
N TYR A 282 0.50 -6.95 -0.53
CA TYR A 282 0.02 -7.86 0.51
C TYR A 282 -1.47 -8.14 0.39
N ALA A 283 -2.27 -7.12 0.09
CA ALA A 283 -3.71 -7.27 -0.09
C ALA A 283 -4.05 -8.22 -1.24
N GLN A 284 -3.39 -8.04 -2.40
CA GLN A 284 -3.59 -8.92 -3.55
C GLN A 284 -3.05 -10.33 -3.32
N ALA A 285 -1.94 -10.47 -2.60
CA ALA A 285 -1.39 -11.79 -2.28
C ALA A 285 -2.30 -12.58 -1.33
N ALA A 286 -2.92 -11.89 -0.38
CA ALA A 286 -3.75 -12.52 0.64
C ALA A 286 -5.18 -12.83 0.17
N TYR A 287 -5.80 -11.95 -0.63
CA TYR A 287 -7.23 -12.05 -0.96
C TYR A 287 -7.54 -11.70 -2.43
N GLY A 288 -6.52 -11.64 -3.29
CA GLY A 288 -6.67 -11.27 -4.69
C GLY A 288 -7.31 -9.88 -4.88
N GLU A 289 -8.14 -9.75 -5.90
CA GLU A 289 -8.87 -8.51 -6.21
C GLU A 289 -9.70 -7.99 -5.02
N SER A 290 -10.37 -8.89 -4.28
CA SER A 290 -11.20 -8.50 -3.13
C SER A 290 -10.39 -7.86 -2.00
N GLY A 291 -9.14 -8.33 -1.80
CA GLY A 291 -8.19 -7.73 -0.88
C GLY A 291 -7.82 -6.30 -1.28
N VAL A 292 -7.55 -6.10 -2.56
CA VAL A 292 -7.24 -4.76 -3.11
C VAL A 292 -8.41 -3.82 -2.90
N ILE A 293 -9.64 -4.24 -3.23
CA ILE A 293 -10.86 -3.45 -2.98
C ILE A 293 -10.97 -3.11 -1.48
N ARG A 294 -10.76 -4.09 -0.61
CA ARG A 294 -10.79 -3.88 0.84
C ARG A 294 -9.74 -2.88 1.31
N ALA A 295 -8.52 -2.95 0.78
CA ALA A 295 -7.45 -1.99 1.09
C ALA A 295 -7.82 -0.56 0.66
N VAL A 296 -8.40 -0.38 -0.53
CA VAL A 296 -8.94 0.93 -0.96
C VAL A 296 -10.02 1.43 -0.01
N ARG A 297 -10.99 0.58 0.37
CA ARG A 297 -12.07 0.96 1.31
C ARG A 297 -11.57 1.30 2.71
N ILE A 298 -10.53 0.61 3.20
CA ILE A 298 -9.89 0.96 4.48
C ILE A 298 -9.28 2.37 4.38
N LEU A 299 -8.50 2.65 3.33
CA LEU A 299 -7.87 3.96 3.16
C LEU A 299 -8.90 5.07 2.95
N GLU A 300 -9.97 4.82 2.18
CA GLU A 300 -11.10 5.75 2.03
C GLU A 300 -11.71 6.10 3.39
N ASN A 301 -12.06 5.09 4.18
CA ASN A 301 -12.67 5.31 5.49
C ASN A 301 -11.73 6.06 6.45
N GLU A 302 -10.44 5.71 6.46
CA GLU A 302 -9.44 6.41 7.28
C GLU A 302 -9.26 7.86 6.84
N ILE A 303 -9.16 8.13 5.52
CA ILE A 303 -9.02 9.48 4.97
C ILE A 303 -10.25 10.31 5.30
N VAL A 304 -11.46 9.83 4.99
CA VAL A 304 -12.71 10.56 5.25
C VAL A 304 -12.91 10.82 6.73
N THR A 305 -12.63 9.82 7.58
CA THR A 305 -12.71 9.99 9.04
C THR A 305 -11.72 11.04 9.54
N ALA A 306 -10.46 10.96 9.11
CA ALA A 306 -9.44 11.93 9.50
C ALA A 306 -9.74 13.34 8.96
N MET A 307 -10.29 13.47 7.74
CA MET A 307 -10.76 14.75 7.20
C MET A 307 -11.84 15.37 8.11
N ARG A 308 -12.85 14.59 8.52
CA ARG A 308 -13.87 15.06 9.46
C ARG A 308 -13.27 15.55 10.78
N LEU A 309 -12.34 14.79 11.36
CA LEU A 309 -11.68 15.15 12.62
C LEU A 309 -10.75 16.37 12.49
N LEU A 310 -10.22 16.63 11.30
CA LEU A 310 -9.48 17.85 10.97
C LEU A 310 -10.37 19.04 10.61
N GLY A 311 -11.69 18.87 10.58
CA GLY A 311 -12.62 19.93 10.21
C GLY A 311 -12.66 20.23 8.71
N LEU A 312 -12.27 19.27 7.86
CA LEU A 312 -12.19 19.40 6.40
C LEU A 312 -13.48 18.90 5.73
N THR A 313 -13.99 19.68 4.79
CA THR A 313 -15.02 19.25 3.83
C THR A 313 -14.46 18.99 2.43
N SER A 314 -13.26 19.50 2.15
CA SER A 314 -12.55 19.35 0.88
C SER A 314 -11.04 19.33 1.09
N LEU A 315 -10.29 18.69 0.19
CA LEU A 315 -8.83 18.60 0.32
C LEU A 315 -8.11 19.95 0.16
N GLU A 316 -8.69 20.92 -0.54
CA GLU A 316 -8.11 22.25 -0.75
C GLU A 316 -8.00 23.07 0.55
N GLN A 317 -8.73 22.67 1.59
CA GLN A 317 -8.68 23.29 2.90
C GLN A 317 -7.49 22.82 3.74
N ILE A 318 -6.81 21.75 3.33
CA ILE A 318 -5.70 21.20 4.11
C ILE A 318 -4.49 22.12 4.01
N THR A 319 -3.88 22.40 5.16
CA THR A 319 -2.78 23.35 5.26
C THR A 319 -1.71 22.85 6.24
N PRO A 320 -0.46 23.32 6.11
CA PRO A 320 0.63 22.89 6.99
C PRO A 320 0.37 23.12 8.48
N ASP A 321 -0.38 24.16 8.86
CA ASP A 321 -0.72 24.46 10.27
C ASP A 321 -1.67 23.43 10.91
N MET A 322 -2.18 22.47 10.14
CA MET A 322 -2.90 21.29 10.66
C MET A 322 -1.97 20.18 11.12
N VAL A 323 -0.65 20.32 10.91
CA VAL A 323 0.34 19.30 11.24
C VAL A 323 1.42 19.88 12.15
N GLU A 324 1.53 19.34 13.36
CA GLU A 324 2.63 19.64 14.28
C GLU A 324 3.70 18.54 14.18
N CYS A 325 4.97 18.90 14.00
CA CYS A 325 6.06 17.92 13.97
C CYS A 325 6.98 18.07 15.18
N LEU A 326 7.28 16.96 15.84
CA LEU A 326 7.90 16.87 17.17
C LEU A 326 9.39 17.26 17.23
N GLN A 327 9.97 17.71 16.11
CA GLN A 327 11.37 18.10 16.03
C GLN A 327 11.55 19.34 15.15
N GLU A 328 12.27 20.33 15.70
CA GLU A 328 12.74 21.55 15.03
C GLU A 328 13.88 21.30 14.02
N ILE A 329 14.24 20.05 13.71
CA ILE A 329 15.48 19.72 12.98
C ILE A 329 15.53 20.35 11.57
N TRP A 330 14.43 20.93 11.07
CA TRP A 330 14.41 21.64 9.79
C TRP A 330 13.48 22.87 9.80
N ARG A 331 13.43 23.63 10.91
CA ARG A 331 13.02 25.04 10.84
C ARG A 331 14.09 25.87 10.14
#